data_AF-A0A6J4SUD4-F1
#
_entry.id   AF-A0A6J4SUD4-F1
#
_cell.length_a   1.000
_cell.length_b   1.000
_cell.length_c   1.000
_cell.angle_alpha   90.00
_cell.angle_beta   90.00
_cell.angle_gamma   90.00
#
_symmetry.space_group_name_H-M   'P 1'
#
loop_
_entity.id
_entity.type
_entity.pdbx_description
1 polymer ?
#
loop_
_entity_poly.entity_id
_entity_poly.type
_entity_poly.pdbx_seq_one_letter_code
_entity_poly.pdbx_strand_id
1 'polypeptide(L)' 'MSGIEARRSGASPLFADKHGDIEVSFEFFPPRSDKMMESLWAAVETLSPLAPRFLSVTYGAGGSTRERT' A
#
# COMPACT_ATOMS: atom_id res chain seq x y z
N MET A 1 9.64 26.55 -31.02
CA MET A 1 9.22 25.36 -30.26
C MET A 1 10.46 24.80 -29.57
N SER A 2 10.58 24.96 -28.27
CA SER A 2 11.62 24.31 -27.46
C SER A 2 10.89 23.52 -26.39
N GLY A 3 10.99 22.19 -26.49
CA GLY A 3 10.36 21.26 -25.57
C GLY A 3 10.93 21.45 -24.17
N ILE A 4 10.03 21.55 -23.19
CA ILE A 4 10.39 21.47 -21.77
C ILE A 4 10.79 20.02 -21.51
N GLU A 5 12.07 19.70 -21.68
CA GLU A 5 12.65 18.51 -21.09
C GLU A 5 12.67 18.71 -19.57
N ALA A 6 11.81 17.96 -18.88
CA ALA A 6 11.86 17.82 -17.45
C ALA A 6 13.19 17.15 -17.09
N ARG A 7 14.20 17.97 -16.83
CA ARG A 7 15.46 17.56 -16.23
C ARG A 7 15.14 16.88 -14.91
N ARG A 8 15.13 15.54 -14.89
CA ARG A 8 15.28 14.79 -13.64
C ARG A 8 16.70 15.07 -13.16
N SER A 9 16.85 16.10 -12.33
CA SER A 9 18.13 16.46 -11.73
C SER A 9 18.66 15.26 -10.94
N GLY A 10 19.98 15.12 -10.87
CA GLY A 10 20.67 14.14 -10.03
C GLY A 10 20.55 14.41 -8.53
N ALA A 11 19.37 14.83 -8.08
CA ALA A 11 19.04 14.96 -6.67
C ALA A 11 18.65 13.58 -6.13
N SER A 12 19.19 13.23 -4.97
CA SER A 12 18.74 12.08 -4.19
C SER A 12 17.21 12.13 -4.03
N PRO A 13 16.51 10.97 -4.02
CA PRO A 13 15.09 10.92 -3.77
C PRO A 13 14.71 11.78 -2.56
N LEU A 14 13.56 12.46 -2.62
CA LEU A 14 13.11 13.43 -1.61
C LEU A 14 13.12 12.91 -0.16
N PHE A 15 13.14 11.60 0.03
CA PHE A 15 13.09 10.91 1.31
C PHE A 15 14.29 9.97 1.56
N ALA A 16 15.33 10.04 0.73
CA ALA A 16 16.48 9.15 0.80
C ALA A 16 17.17 9.18 2.18
N ASP A 17 17.17 10.35 2.83
CA ASP A 17 17.84 10.55 4.13
C ASP A 17 16.86 10.51 5.33
N LYS A 18 15.58 10.17 5.09
CA LYS A 18 14.51 10.20 6.11
C LYS A 18 14.19 8.79 6.61
N HIS A 19 15.17 8.17 7.26
CA HIS A 19 14.97 6.90 7.96
C HIS A 19 14.23 7.10 9.29
N GLY A 20 13.17 6.33 9.54
CA GLY A 20 12.46 6.30 10.83
C GLY A 20 11.43 7.41 11.10
N ASP A 21 11.44 8.50 10.34
CA ASP A 21 10.50 9.63 10.51
C ASP A 21 9.20 9.47 9.70
N ILE A 22 9.08 8.42 8.89
CA ILE A 22 7.94 8.21 7.98
C ILE A 22 7.06 7.11 8.54
N GLU A 23 5.88 7.51 8.99
CA GLU A 23 4.83 6.57 9.36
C GLU A 23 4.05 6.10 8.13
N VAL A 24 3.72 4.81 8.09
CA VAL A 24 3.00 4.21 6.96
C VAL A 24 1.74 3.48 7.41
N SER A 25 0.79 3.37 6.49
CA SER A 25 -0.41 2.55 6.60
C SER A 25 -0.71 1.95 5.24
N PHE A 26 -1.32 0.77 5.23
CA PHE A 26 -1.70 0.08 3.98
C PHE A 26 -3.20 -0.19 3.96
N GLU A 27 -3.77 -0.12 2.76
CA GLU A 27 -5.18 -0.40 2.51
C GLU A 27 -5.33 -1.60 1.58
N PHE A 28 -6.21 -2.53 1.94
CA PHE A 28 -6.52 -3.71 1.17
C PHE A 28 -7.97 -3.69 0.68
N PHE A 29 -8.23 -4.47 -0.36
CA PHE A 29 -9.58 -4.80 -0.78
C PHE A 29 -10.01 -6.15 -0.18
N PRO A 30 -11.29 -6.33 0.19
CA PRO A 30 -11.78 -7.62 0.67
C PRO A 30 -11.49 -8.74 -0.33
N PRO A 31 -10.84 -9.84 0.09
CA PRO A 31 -10.59 -10.97 -0.79
C PRO A 31 -11.90 -11.63 -1.20
N ARG A 32 -12.00 -12.06 -2.46
CA ARG A 32 -13.20 -12.70 -3.02
C ARG A 32 -13.06 -14.22 -3.20
N SER A 33 -11.93 -14.78 -2.76
CA SER A 33 -11.63 -16.20 -2.83
C SER A 33 -10.55 -16.59 -1.81
N ASP A 34 -10.43 -17.88 -1.52
CA ASP A 34 -9.44 -18.39 -0.56
C ASP A 34 -8.00 -18.12 -1.04
N LYS A 35 -7.73 -18.24 -2.35
CA LYS A 35 -6.43 -17.87 -2.94
C LYS A 35 -6.10 -16.38 -2.73
N MET A 36 -7.09 -15.50 -2.81
CA MET A 36 -6.89 -14.08 -2.51
C MET A 36 -6.67 -13.85 -1.01
N MET A 37 -7.31 -14.66 -0.15
CA MET A 37 -7.06 -14.64 1.29
C MET A 37 -5.61 -15.01 1.61
N GLU A 38 -5.10 -16.09 1.02
CA GLU A 38 -3.68 -16.48 1.16
C GLU A 38 -2.74 -15.35 0.70
N SER A 39 -3.06 -14.72 -0.43
CA SER A 39 -2.28 -13.60 -0.96
C SER A 39 -2.29 -12.39 -0.03
N LEU A 40 -3.44 -12.11 0.60
CA LEU A 40 -3.58 -11.05 1.59
C LEU A 40 -2.68 -11.32 2.80
N TRP A 41 -2.71 -12.54 3.34
CA TRP A 41 -1.86 -12.92 4.47
C TRP A 41 -0.37 -12.81 4.14
N ALA A 42 0.04 -13.31 2.97
CA ALA A 42 1.42 -13.17 2.51
C ALA A 42 1.86 -11.69 2.38
N ALA A 43 0.96 -10.82 1.91
CA ALA A 43 1.23 -9.39 1.83
C ALA A 43 1.36 -8.75 3.22
N VAL A 44 0.48 -9.11 4.16
CA VAL A 44 0.55 -8.62 5.56
C VAL A 44 1.88 -9.03 6.21
N GLU A 45 2.29 -10.29 6.06
CA GLU A 45 3.58 -10.78 6.58
C GLU A 45 4.76 -10.03 5.96
N THR A 46 4.73 -9.81 4.65
CA THR A 46 5.77 -9.08 3.92
C THR A 46 5.89 -7.62 4.38
N LEU A 47 4.76 -6.97 4.71
CA LEU A 47 4.69 -5.56 5.08
C LEU A 47 4.88 -5.31 6.59
N SER A 48 4.69 -6.33 7.43
CA SER A 48 4.83 -6.25 8.89
C SER A 48 6.14 -5.61 9.38
N PRO A 49 7.33 -5.90 8.79
CA PRO A 49 8.58 -5.28 9.22
C PRO A 49 8.64 -3.75 9.04
N LEU A 50 7.75 -3.18 8.22
CA LEU A 50 7.64 -1.73 8.04
C LEU A 50 6.89 -1.05 9.21
N ALA A 51 6.44 -1.82 10.20
CA ALA A 51 5.73 -1.34 11.39
C ALA A 51 4.60 -0.33 11.07
N PRO A 52 3.65 -0.68 10.18
CA PRO A 52 2.57 0.24 9.83
C PRO A 52 1.73 0.58 11.06
N ARG A 53 1.25 1.83 11.13
CA ARG A 53 0.41 2.29 12.24
C ARG A 53 -0.91 1.53 12.32
N PHE A 54 -1.46 1.23 11.15
CA PHE A 54 -2.68 0.46 10.99
C PHE A 54 -2.74 -0.12 9.57
N LEU A 55 -3.61 -1.10 9.42
CA LEU A 55 -4.05 -1.63 8.13
C LEU A 55 -5.55 -1.35 8.01
N SER A 56 -6.01 -0.93 6.84
CA SER A 56 -7.44 -0.80 6.54
C SER A 56 -7.87 -1.83 5.50
N VAL A 57 -9.15 -2.19 5.54
CA VAL A 57 -9.81 -2.94 4.46
C VAL A 57 -10.98 -2.09 3.99
N THR A 58 -11.03 -1.82 2.69
CA THR A 58 -12.11 -1.02 2.10
C THR A 58 -13.47 -1.72 2.24
N TYR A 59 -14.53 -0.91 2.24
CA TYR A 59 -15.89 -1.40 2.11
C TYR A 59 -16.38 -1.14 0.68
N GLY A 60 -16.71 -2.20 -0.06
CA GLY A 60 -17.12 -2.07 -1.46
C GLY A 60 -18.51 -1.42 -1.59
N ALA A 61 -18.65 -0.43 -2.49
CA ALA A 61 -19.89 0.29 -2.77
C ALA A 61 -21.05 -0.55 -3.38
N GLY A 62 -20.92 -1.88 -3.42
CA GLY A 62 -21.89 -2.82 -3.98
C GLY A 62 -22.34 -3.94 -3.04
N GLY A 63 -22.01 -3.87 -1.74
CA GLY A 63 -22.59 -4.73 -0.71
C GLY A 63 -22.24 -6.24 -0.78
N SER A 64 -21.39 -6.70 -1.69
CA SER A 64 -21.04 -8.13 -1.82
C SER A 64 -20.04 -8.64 -0.76
N THR A 65 -20.00 -7.99 0.41
CA THR A 65 -19.12 -8.34 1.54
C THR A 65 -19.93 -8.53 2.83
N ARG A 66 -21.07 -9.21 2.70
CA ARG A 66 -21.83 -9.81 3.80
C ARG A 66 -21.99 -11.27 3.36
N GLU A 67 -21.30 -12.28 3.88
CA GLU A 67 -20.74 -12.59 5.20
C GLU A 67 -19.41 -13.36 5.05
N ARG A 68 -18.56 -13.34 6.08
CA ARG A 68 -17.98 -14.54 6.75
C ARG A 68 -17.52 -14.14 8.17
N THR A 69 -18.48 -13.90 9.07
CA THR A 69 -18.25 -14.17 10.51
C THR A 69 -18.41 -15.65 10.76
#